data_AF-K6ZAD5-F1
#
_entry.id   AF-K6ZAD5-F1
#
_cell.length_a   1.000
_cell.length_b   1.000
_cell.length_c   1.000
_cell.angle_alpha   90.00
_cell.angle_beta   90.00
_cell.angle_gamma   90.00
#
_symmetry.space_group_name_H-M   'P 1'
#
loop_
_entity.id
_entity.type
_entity.pdbx_description
1 polymer ?
#
loop_
_entity_poly.entity_id
_entity_poly.type
_entity_poly.pdbx_seq_one_letter_code
_entity_poly.pdbx_strand_id
1 'polypeptide(L)'
;MSKQVVSALILWLFAYISLSVQAIPQSTQDSAPSSNDQDISEGEGSPLTQLGTEYQNGIELLQNRFRIDYEVDEITMIFFRKFGSAPIVLVRPDGTKIFQSSADGENVFWFDSATYDMISIKNPKPGPWQAVGQITPESRVMVISDLALHADPLPKIIFSGEILKQTAYLTNNGIPIDYTAFRDVVELAISLSSTNNPNFNNFGANTEIVAFFEDNGKGMDERPLDGIFTGQFNLAIADGEWIPTFTVSTPMFTREQVDPNIMLLANPIKVDIDLDGGGDGYHKLTIDAQREYVDMSTLLIDGKVRFPNGDIQNFSITEMSADVREYLIVNYEYGVYRVKLTAYGNTIEGREFILDVPEFSFLTEEPEPVVVPADIGGDATLIDNTTEKSAMPVQTIPMAEEKMSTSTLVSLIVGINLFILLVGGAAIWWLTLDKKPDFKLKKKTKTPIAAKGTEKDIEKVGFFAKIFKRKSKELATDKKPKKESDSDSEFMDLTIPKE
;
A
#
# COMPACT_ATOMS: atom_id res chain seq x y z
N MET A 1 -23.27 18.31 -46.91
CA MET A 1 -23.06 19.71 -47.36
C MET A 1 -23.56 20.61 -46.23
N SER A 2 -22.83 21.51 -45.60
CA SER A 2 -21.57 22.16 -45.91
C SER A 2 -20.91 22.56 -44.59
N LYS A 3 -19.67 22.11 -44.37
CA LYS A 3 -18.67 22.76 -43.51
C LYS A 3 -18.07 23.88 -44.36
N GLN A 4 -18.02 25.12 -43.86
CA GLN A 4 -17.03 26.16 -44.22
C GLN A 4 -17.50 27.54 -43.73
N VAL A 5 -17.18 27.88 -42.49
CA VAL A 5 -16.70 29.20 -42.01
C VAL A 5 -16.13 28.82 -40.64
N VAL A 6 -14.83 28.78 -40.39
CA VAL A 6 -14.03 29.91 -39.93
C VAL A 6 -12.58 29.43 -40.01
N SER A 7 -11.85 29.94 -41.00
CA SER A 7 -10.38 29.89 -41.07
C SER A 7 -9.96 31.07 -41.91
N ALA A 8 -9.85 32.24 -41.28
CA ALA A 8 -9.14 33.41 -41.80
C ALA A 8 -9.18 34.52 -40.75
N LEU A 9 -8.23 34.53 -39.81
CA LEU A 9 -7.66 35.74 -39.18
C LEU A 9 -6.61 35.33 -38.14
N ILE A 10 -5.57 34.67 -38.62
CA ILE A 10 -4.22 34.74 -38.06
C ILE A 10 -3.49 35.75 -38.96
N LEU A 11 -2.64 36.59 -38.35
CA LEU A 11 -1.83 37.69 -38.92
C LEU A 11 -2.48 39.08 -38.94
N TRP A 12 -2.50 39.74 -37.78
CA TRP A 12 -1.87 41.06 -37.59
C TRP A 12 -2.13 41.60 -36.18
N LEU A 13 -1.16 41.48 -35.27
CA LEU A 13 -0.61 42.58 -34.45
C LEU A 13 0.37 41.98 -33.42
N PHE A 14 1.59 41.70 -33.89
CA PHE A 14 2.77 41.56 -33.05
C PHE A 14 3.69 42.72 -33.44
N ALA A 15 3.69 43.81 -32.66
CA ALA A 15 4.76 44.81 -32.60
C ALA A 15 4.47 45.86 -31.52
N TYR A 16 5.56 46.35 -30.90
CA TYR A 16 5.70 47.33 -29.80
C TYR A 16 5.69 46.72 -28.39
N ILE A 17 6.81 46.33 -27.76
CA ILE A 17 8.14 46.94 -27.49
C ILE A 17 8.13 47.98 -26.34
N SER A 18 8.42 47.46 -25.14
CA SER A 18 9.46 47.88 -24.15
C SER A 18 9.31 49.10 -23.22
N LEU A 19 9.86 48.88 -22.01
CA LEU A 19 10.81 49.67 -21.19
C LEU A 19 10.36 50.28 -19.83
N SER A 20 11.24 50.02 -18.85
CA SER A 20 11.60 50.77 -17.63
C SER A 20 10.93 50.40 -16.29
N VAL A 21 11.57 50.42 -15.09
CA VAL A 21 12.96 50.56 -14.58
C VAL A 21 12.90 50.23 -13.06
N GLN A 22 14.01 49.77 -12.45
CA GLN A 22 14.24 49.52 -11.01
C GLN A 22 14.32 50.80 -10.14
N ALA A 23 14.06 50.71 -8.82
CA ALA A 23 14.93 51.30 -7.78
C ALA A 23 14.48 50.99 -6.33
N ILE A 24 15.46 50.64 -5.49
CA ILE A 24 15.47 50.59 -4.01
C ILE A 24 15.94 51.96 -3.48
N PRO A 25 15.64 52.33 -2.23
CA PRO A 25 16.71 52.84 -1.37
C PRO A 25 16.68 52.33 0.09
N GLN A 26 17.88 52.05 0.62
CA GLN A 26 18.20 52.01 2.05
C GLN A 26 18.50 53.42 2.57
N SER A 27 18.29 53.64 3.88
CA SER A 27 19.09 54.58 4.66
C SER A 27 19.26 54.09 6.10
N THR A 28 20.43 54.42 6.65
CA THR A 28 21.12 53.97 7.86
C THR A 28 20.94 54.93 9.05
N GLN A 29 21.04 54.44 10.30
CA GLN A 29 22.11 54.85 11.27
C GLN A 29 21.95 54.26 12.70
N ASP A 30 23.12 53.92 13.25
CA ASP A 30 23.50 53.45 14.60
C ASP A 30 23.30 54.47 15.75
N SER A 31 23.20 53.95 16.99
CA SER A 31 23.97 54.40 18.18
C SER A 31 23.80 53.46 19.40
N ALA A 32 24.92 52.97 19.97
CA ALA A 32 25.07 52.27 21.27
C ALA A 32 25.26 53.29 22.44
N PRO A 33 25.59 52.97 23.74
CA PRO A 33 25.96 51.70 24.42
C PRO A 33 25.45 51.53 25.90
N SER A 34 26.04 50.56 26.64
CA SER A 34 26.16 50.38 28.12
C SER A 34 24.99 49.65 28.85
N SER A 35 25.14 48.43 29.39
CA SER A 35 25.96 47.86 30.50
C SER A 35 25.23 47.81 31.85
N ASN A 36 24.81 46.63 32.30
CA ASN A 36 25.17 45.98 33.58
C ASN A 36 24.17 44.89 33.98
N ASP A 37 24.74 43.85 34.59
CA ASP A 37 24.13 42.73 35.30
C ASP A 37 22.86 43.09 36.08
N GLN A 38 21.86 42.20 36.04
CA GLN A 38 21.30 41.50 37.21
C GLN A 38 20.49 40.27 36.76
N ASP A 39 20.86 39.13 37.33
CA ASP A 39 20.02 37.94 37.50
C ASP A 39 18.76 38.33 38.29
N ILE A 40 17.54 38.07 37.77
CA ILE A 40 16.25 37.95 38.49
C ILE A 40 15.10 37.57 37.53
N SER A 41 14.42 36.48 37.91
CA SER A 41 13.01 36.10 37.74
C SER A 41 12.38 35.88 36.36
N GLU A 42 11.84 34.66 36.23
CA GLU A 42 10.55 34.34 35.61
C GLU A 42 9.58 35.52 35.47
N GLY A 43 8.99 35.64 34.27
CA GLY A 43 7.67 36.22 34.06
C GLY A 43 7.67 37.62 33.47
N GLU A 44 7.45 37.70 32.15
CA GLU A 44 6.50 38.58 31.43
C GLU A 44 6.54 38.11 29.95
N GLY A 45 5.49 37.74 29.23
CA GLY A 45 4.06 37.59 29.51
C GLY A 45 3.47 36.95 28.25
N SER A 46 3.52 35.62 28.17
CA SER A 46 2.64 34.88 27.26
C SER A 46 1.21 35.07 27.80
N PRO A 47 0.18 35.33 26.97
CA PRO A 47 -1.19 35.52 27.45
C PRO A 47 -1.80 34.22 27.99
N LEU A 48 -1.06 33.11 27.90
CA LEU A 48 -1.43 31.84 28.49
C LEU A 48 -1.10 31.83 29.98
N THR A 49 -2.14 31.84 30.81
CA THR A 49 -2.06 31.06 32.05
C THR A 49 -1.97 29.60 31.61
N GLN A 50 -0.77 29.03 31.66
CA GLN A 50 -0.51 27.65 31.30
C GLN A 50 -1.38 26.73 32.17
N LEU A 51 -2.40 26.18 31.54
CA LEU A 51 -3.37 25.30 32.15
C LEU A 51 -2.80 23.86 32.13
N GLY A 52 -1.95 23.56 33.13
CA GLY A 52 -1.73 22.20 33.66
C GLY A 52 -0.88 21.20 32.85
N THR A 53 -0.06 20.46 33.58
CA THR A 53 0.64 19.22 33.16
C THR A 53 -0.32 18.19 32.58
N GLU A 54 0.07 17.47 31.52
CA GLU A 54 -0.37 16.17 30.92
C GLU A 54 -1.87 15.75 30.87
N TYR A 55 -2.73 16.35 31.69
CA TYR A 55 -4.14 16.07 31.87
C TYR A 55 -5.08 17.06 31.16
N GLN A 56 -4.56 18.10 30.48
CA GLN A 56 -5.38 19.17 29.90
C GLN A 56 -5.35 19.28 28.36
N ASN A 57 -4.46 18.53 27.68
CA ASN A 57 -4.65 18.23 26.25
C ASN A 57 -5.80 17.23 25.99
N GLY A 58 -6.37 16.66 27.06
CA GLY A 58 -7.67 16.00 27.07
C GLY A 58 -8.69 16.86 27.80
N ILE A 59 -9.38 17.76 27.10
CA ILE A 59 -10.65 18.29 27.63
C ILE A 59 -11.63 17.12 27.59
N GLU A 60 -11.71 16.34 28.67
CA GLU A 60 -12.88 15.50 28.95
C GLU A 60 -14.11 16.42 28.92
N LEU A 61 -14.82 16.40 27.79
CA LEU A 61 -15.89 17.35 27.50
C LEU A 61 -16.94 17.31 28.62
N LEU A 62 -17.13 18.48 29.24
CA LEU A 62 -18.13 18.78 30.26
C LEU A 62 -19.56 18.66 29.70
N GLN A 63 -19.97 17.47 29.27
CA GLN A 63 -21.22 17.16 28.58
C GLN A 63 -21.34 17.88 27.23
N ASN A 64 -20.33 17.71 26.37
CA ASN A 64 -20.26 18.36 25.05
C ASN A 64 -20.28 19.89 25.10
N ARG A 65 -19.85 20.49 26.21
CA ARG A 65 -19.66 21.93 26.36
C ARG A 65 -18.17 22.26 26.37
N PHE A 66 -17.82 23.36 25.74
CA PHE A 66 -16.47 23.86 25.64
C PHE A 66 -16.49 25.39 25.69
N ARG A 67 -15.35 26.01 25.98
CA ARG A 67 -15.23 27.46 26.03
C ARG A 67 -14.20 27.91 25.01
N ILE A 68 -14.54 28.93 24.24
CA ILE A 68 -13.64 29.55 23.28
C ILE A 68 -13.14 30.86 23.88
N ASP A 69 -11.83 31.09 23.78
CA ASP A 69 -11.17 32.32 24.21
C ASP A 69 -11.42 33.47 23.21
N TYR A 70 -11.11 34.71 23.61
CA TYR A 70 -11.28 35.88 22.76
C TYR A 70 -10.15 36.08 21.73
N GLU A 71 -9.00 35.44 21.92
CA GLU A 71 -7.83 35.53 21.00
C GLU A 71 -7.88 34.51 19.85
N VAL A 72 -8.99 33.76 19.69
CA VAL A 72 -9.12 32.73 18.66
C VAL A 72 -9.70 33.32 17.38
N ASP A 73 -8.87 33.44 16.34
CA ASP A 73 -9.28 33.92 15.01
C ASP A 73 -10.03 32.85 14.20
N GLU A 74 -9.62 31.57 14.32
CA GLU A 74 -10.28 30.44 13.66
C GLU A 74 -10.21 29.19 14.54
N ILE A 75 -11.28 28.40 14.53
CA ILE A 75 -11.35 27.12 15.26
C ILE A 75 -11.90 26.03 14.36
N THR A 76 -11.29 24.84 14.40
CA THR A 76 -11.73 23.67 13.64
C THR A 76 -12.04 22.51 14.57
N MET A 77 -13.32 22.26 14.77
CA MET A 77 -13.81 21.25 15.68
C MET A 77 -14.13 19.95 14.94
N ILE A 78 -13.85 18.81 15.58
CA ILE A 78 -14.20 17.49 15.04
C ILE A 78 -15.04 16.74 16.06
N PHE A 79 -16.27 16.44 15.66
CA PHE A 79 -17.22 15.71 16.48
C PHE A 79 -17.44 14.31 15.94
N PHE A 80 -16.77 13.33 16.54
CA PHE A 80 -17.06 11.93 16.28
C PHE A 80 -18.44 11.59 16.84
N ARG A 81 -19.25 10.92 16.04
CA ARG A 81 -20.65 10.60 16.35
C ARG A 81 -20.94 9.15 16.02
N LYS A 82 -21.99 8.61 16.65
CA LYS A 82 -22.44 7.25 16.35
C LYS A 82 -22.74 7.12 14.85
N PHE A 83 -22.23 6.04 14.24
CA PHE A 83 -22.41 5.78 12.80
C PHE A 83 -23.88 5.93 12.37
N GLY A 84 -24.13 6.78 11.38
CA GLY A 84 -25.46 7.03 10.81
C GLY A 84 -26.40 7.86 11.69
N SER A 85 -25.89 8.49 12.77
CA SER A 85 -26.67 9.45 13.56
C SER A 85 -26.85 10.79 12.82
N ALA A 86 -27.80 11.62 13.27
CA ALA A 86 -28.03 12.94 12.68
C ALA A 86 -26.84 13.90 12.95
N PRO A 87 -26.61 14.91 12.08
CA PRO A 87 -25.57 15.92 12.31
C PRO A 87 -25.73 16.60 13.66
N ILE A 88 -24.62 16.97 14.26
CA ILE A 88 -24.63 17.69 15.51
C ILE A 88 -25.23 19.09 15.31
N VAL A 89 -25.60 19.73 16.42
CA VAL A 89 -26.05 21.13 16.44
C VAL A 89 -25.14 21.88 17.39
N LEU A 90 -24.54 22.98 16.92
CA LEU A 90 -23.75 23.86 17.78
C LEU A 90 -24.64 24.95 18.36
N VAL A 91 -24.58 25.12 19.67
CA VAL A 91 -25.23 26.19 20.42
C VAL A 91 -24.17 27.20 20.82
N ARG A 92 -24.35 28.45 20.37
CA ARG A 92 -23.48 29.59 20.65
C ARG A 92 -23.65 30.09 22.10
N PRO A 93 -22.72 30.91 22.60
CA PRO A 93 -22.85 31.57 23.92
C PRO A 93 -24.12 32.41 24.10
N ASP A 94 -24.65 32.96 23.01
CA ASP A 94 -25.90 33.73 22.99
C ASP A 94 -27.17 32.85 22.87
N GLY A 95 -27.01 31.52 22.84
CA GLY A 95 -28.10 30.55 22.70
C GLY A 95 -28.59 30.32 21.27
N THR A 96 -28.05 31.04 20.28
CA THR A 96 -28.36 30.78 18.87
C THR A 96 -27.78 29.44 18.42
N LYS A 97 -28.46 28.78 17.48
CA LYS A 97 -28.09 27.43 17.02
C LYS A 97 -27.55 27.49 15.61
N ILE A 98 -26.47 26.77 15.36
CA ILE A 98 -25.91 26.51 14.04
C ILE A 98 -26.21 25.06 13.70
N PHE A 99 -26.86 24.87 12.57
CA PHE A 99 -27.11 23.57 11.94
C PHE A 99 -26.18 23.42 10.74
N GLN A 100 -25.92 22.18 10.33
CA GLN A 100 -25.20 21.87 9.09
C GLN A 100 -25.82 22.61 7.89
N SER A 101 -27.14 22.64 7.77
CA SER A 101 -27.87 23.32 6.70
C SER A 101 -27.79 24.86 6.73
N SER A 102 -27.28 25.44 7.83
CA SER A 102 -27.09 26.88 7.98
C SER A 102 -25.65 27.32 7.79
N ALA A 103 -24.74 26.39 7.48
CA ALA A 103 -23.37 26.70 7.13
C ALA A 103 -23.36 27.52 5.82
N ASP A 104 -22.75 28.70 5.86
CA ASP A 104 -22.68 29.62 4.73
C ASP A 104 -21.49 29.32 3.81
N GLY A 105 -20.54 28.49 4.26
CA GLY A 105 -19.31 28.20 3.53
C GLY A 105 -18.36 29.40 3.45
N GLU A 106 -18.55 30.42 4.28
CA GLU A 106 -17.67 31.60 4.35
C GLU A 106 -17.17 31.83 5.78
N ASN A 107 -18.09 31.95 6.74
CA ASN A 107 -17.76 32.10 8.16
C ASN A 107 -17.87 30.78 8.92
N VAL A 108 -18.78 29.92 8.49
CA VAL A 108 -18.99 28.59 9.03
C VAL A 108 -18.89 27.58 7.90
N PHE A 109 -17.83 26.79 7.95
CA PHE A 109 -17.67 25.62 7.10
C PHE A 109 -18.11 24.39 7.88
N TRP A 110 -18.88 23.52 7.23
CA TRP A 110 -19.34 22.28 7.82
C TRP A 110 -19.17 21.13 6.83
N PHE A 111 -18.38 20.13 7.21
CA PHE A 111 -18.26 18.86 6.52
C PHE A 111 -18.88 17.76 7.37
N ASP A 112 -19.84 17.03 6.82
CA ASP A 112 -20.48 15.92 7.51
C ASP A 112 -20.13 14.57 6.85
N SER A 113 -19.79 13.60 7.68
CA SER A 113 -19.49 12.22 7.31
C SER A 113 -20.35 11.27 8.15
N ALA A 114 -20.48 10.01 7.74
CA ALA A 114 -21.29 9.02 8.47
C ALA A 114 -20.86 8.81 9.93
N THR A 115 -19.61 9.12 10.27
CA THR A 115 -18.98 8.88 11.59
C THR A 115 -18.53 10.15 12.29
N TYR A 116 -18.45 11.30 11.62
CA TYR A 116 -17.99 12.54 12.23
C TYR A 116 -18.55 13.78 11.53
N ASP A 117 -18.54 14.90 12.24
CA ASP A 117 -18.76 16.23 11.70
C ASP A 117 -17.51 17.09 11.93
N MET A 118 -16.97 17.70 10.89
CA MET A 118 -15.86 18.66 10.97
C MET A 118 -16.41 20.06 10.71
N ILE A 119 -16.14 21.00 11.61
CA ILE A 119 -16.74 22.33 11.58
C ILE A 119 -15.64 23.37 11.79
N SER A 120 -15.44 24.24 10.80
CA SER A 120 -14.54 25.40 10.94
C SER A 120 -15.35 26.68 11.09
N ILE A 121 -15.01 27.50 12.09
CA ILE A 121 -15.66 28.79 12.34
C ILE A 121 -14.60 29.88 12.40
N LYS A 122 -14.74 30.89 11.54
CA LYS A 122 -13.91 32.11 11.57
C LYS A 122 -14.50 33.12 12.55
N ASN A 123 -13.64 33.80 13.30
CA ASN A 123 -13.97 34.76 14.34
C ASN A 123 -15.10 34.27 15.27
N PRO A 124 -14.94 33.10 15.92
CA PRO A 124 -15.97 32.55 16.79
C PRO A 124 -16.31 33.51 17.94
N LYS A 125 -17.59 33.60 18.30
CA LYS A 125 -18.00 34.36 19.50
C LYS A 125 -17.32 33.78 20.76
N PRO A 126 -16.59 34.59 21.54
CA PRO A 126 -15.95 34.09 22.77
C PRO A 126 -17.00 33.67 23.81
N GLY A 127 -16.66 32.67 24.63
CA GLY A 127 -17.52 32.19 25.71
C GLY A 127 -17.90 30.71 25.61
N PRO A 128 -18.94 30.26 26.35
CA PRO A 128 -19.34 28.86 26.41
C PRO A 128 -20.15 28.43 25.19
N TRP A 129 -19.71 27.37 24.53
CA TRP A 129 -20.38 26.69 23.42
C TRP A 129 -20.84 25.30 23.85
N GLN A 130 -21.83 24.77 23.14
CA GLN A 130 -22.32 23.41 23.36
C GLN A 130 -22.60 22.70 22.04
N ALA A 131 -22.08 21.48 21.90
CA ALA A 131 -22.42 20.57 20.82
C ALA A 131 -23.52 19.61 21.27
N VAL A 132 -24.59 19.48 20.47
CA VAL A 132 -25.73 18.62 20.76
C VAL A 132 -25.85 17.57 19.68
N GLY A 133 -25.72 16.29 20.05
CA GLY A 133 -25.81 15.17 19.12
C GLY A 133 -25.44 13.85 19.80
N GLN A 134 -25.43 12.75 19.03
CA GLN A 134 -24.94 11.45 19.49
C GLN A 134 -23.41 11.37 19.39
N ILE A 135 -22.75 12.31 20.06
CA ILE A 135 -21.30 12.50 20.06
C ILE A 135 -20.66 11.40 20.92
N THR A 136 -19.56 10.82 20.44
CA THR A 136 -18.81 9.80 21.18
C THR A 136 -17.83 10.47 22.16
N PRO A 137 -17.43 9.79 23.25
CA PRO A 137 -16.48 10.35 24.21
C PRO A 137 -15.13 10.75 23.60
N GLU A 138 -14.76 10.18 22.46
CA GLU A 138 -13.51 10.44 21.73
C GLU A 138 -13.56 11.72 20.87
N SER A 139 -14.71 12.40 20.80
CA SER A 139 -14.87 13.69 20.15
C SER A 139 -13.93 14.74 20.74
N ARG A 140 -13.23 15.53 19.91
CA ARG A 140 -12.27 16.54 20.39
C ARG A 140 -12.45 17.87 19.65
N VAL A 141 -12.43 18.95 20.41
CA VAL A 141 -12.34 20.32 19.86
C VAL A 141 -10.86 20.65 19.71
N MET A 142 -10.43 20.93 18.47
CA MET A 142 -9.08 21.39 18.20
C MET A 142 -9.12 22.85 17.74
N VAL A 143 -8.12 23.63 18.12
CA VAL A 143 -7.87 24.93 17.50
C VAL A 143 -6.74 24.69 16.51
N ILE A 144 -7.04 24.62 15.21
CA ILE A 144 -6.02 24.44 14.18
C ILE A 144 -5.52 25.82 13.79
N SER A 145 -4.40 26.23 14.38
CA SER A 145 -3.75 27.49 14.03
C SER A 145 -2.49 27.27 13.20
N ASP A 146 -1.65 26.30 13.59
CA ASP A 146 -0.38 26.03 12.90
C ASP A 146 -0.10 24.53 12.82
N LEU A 147 -0.81 23.85 11.90
CA LEU A 147 -0.56 22.43 11.62
C LEU A 147 0.73 22.30 10.82
N ALA A 148 1.73 21.66 11.42
CA ALA A 148 2.99 21.32 10.77
C ALA A 148 3.12 19.80 10.63
N LEU A 149 3.60 19.37 9.47
CA LEU A 149 4.04 18.01 9.24
C LEU A 149 5.52 17.92 9.57
N HIS A 150 5.91 16.85 10.24
CA HIS A 150 7.31 16.52 10.48
C HIS A 150 7.55 15.15 9.90
N ALA A 151 8.21 15.11 8.75
CA ALA A 151 8.69 13.89 8.11
C ALA A 151 10.22 13.87 8.15
N ASP A 152 10.81 12.68 8.28
CA ASP A 152 12.26 12.54 8.10
C ASP A 152 12.63 12.88 6.65
N PRO A 153 13.77 13.55 6.41
CA PRO A 153 14.16 13.92 5.06
C PRO A 153 14.49 12.67 4.23
N LEU A 154 14.05 12.68 2.96
CA LEU A 154 14.41 11.62 2.02
C LEU A 154 15.93 11.59 1.75
N PRO A 155 16.51 10.41 1.48
CA PRO A 155 17.88 10.33 0.99
C PRO A 155 18.06 11.15 -0.29
N LYS A 156 19.21 11.82 -0.42
CA LYS A 156 19.52 12.63 -1.61
C LYS A 156 19.58 11.80 -2.89
N ILE A 157 20.00 10.55 -2.78
CA ILE A 157 20.14 9.61 -3.89
C ILE A 157 19.33 8.36 -3.55
N ILE A 158 18.41 8.03 -4.45
CA ILE A 158 17.51 6.88 -4.35
C ILE A 158 17.55 6.14 -5.70
N PHE A 159 17.35 4.83 -5.70
CA PHE A 159 17.26 4.06 -6.94
C PHE A 159 15.81 3.84 -7.39
N SER A 160 15.60 3.77 -8.71
CA SER A 160 14.34 3.36 -9.29
C SER A 160 14.05 1.89 -8.94
N GLY A 161 12.87 1.64 -8.37
CA GLY A 161 12.47 0.35 -7.80
C GLY A 161 12.79 0.19 -6.31
N GLU A 162 13.39 1.18 -5.66
CA GLU A 162 13.76 1.10 -4.24
C GLU A 162 12.51 1.17 -3.36
N ILE A 163 12.46 0.31 -2.34
CA ILE A 163 11.40 0.24 -1.34
C ILE A 163 11.89 1.01 -0.10
N LEU A 164 11.25 2.14 0.18
CA LEU A 164 11.58 2.99 1.32
C LEU A 164 10.44 3.02 2.32
N LYS A 165 10.81 3.04 3.61
CA LYS A 165 9.93 3.36 4.73
C LYS A 165 10.15 4.83 5.08
N GLN A 166 9.06 5.58 5.16
CA GLN A 166 9.07 6.95 5.58
C GLN A 166 8.10 7.12 6.74
N THR A 167 8.55 7.80 7.80
CA THR A 167 7.72 8.14 8.96
C THR A 167 7.42 9.62 8.97
N ALA A 168 6.23 9.97 9.46
CA ALA A 168 5.83 11.35 9.68
C ALA A 168 4.87 11.47 10.86
N TYR A 169 4.92 12.61 11.55
CA TYR A 169 3.97 12.97 12.60
C TYR A 169 3.50 14.41 12.42
N LEU A 170 2.36 14.74 13.01
CA LEU A 170 1.77 16.07 12.92
C LEU A 170 1.94 16.81 14.25
N THR A 171 2.18 18.12 14.18
CA THR A 171 2.13 19.01 15.33
C THR A 171 1.16 20.16 15.08
N ASN A 172 0.59 20.70 16.14
CA ASN A 172 -0.17 21.94 16.10
C ASN A 172 0.39 22.91 17.12
N ASN A 173 0.83 24.09 16.66
CA ASN A 173 1.60 25.05 17.46
C ASN A 173 2.80 24.40 18.17
N GLY A 174 3.48 23.47 17.50
CA GLY A 174 4.63 22.74 18.04
C GLY A 174 4.29 21.63 19.04
N ILE A 175 3.01 21.40 19.36
CA ILE A 175 2.58 20.29 20.22
C ILE A 175 2.23 19.08 19.34
N PRO A 176 2.84 17.90 19.55
CA PRO A 176 2.50 16.69 18.84
C PRO A 176 1.01 16.33 18.98
N ILE A 177 0.41 16.00 17.84
CA ILE A 177 -0.98 15.59 17.70
C ILE A 177 -1.04 14.09 17.98
N ASP A 178 -1.32 13.71 19.24
CA ASP A 178 -1.54 12.31 19.65
C ASP A 178 -2.92 11.83 19.20
N TYR A 179 -3.00 11.13 18.06
CA TYR A 179 -4.30 10.83 17.45
C TYR A 179 -4.47 9.44 16.82
N THR A 180 -5.09 8.56 17.60
CA THR A 180 -5.90 7.45 17.11
C THR A 180 -7.10 7.89 16.24
N ALA A 181 -7.69 9.06 16.52
CA ALA A 181 -8.98 9.46 15.94
C ALA A 181 -8.86 10.34 14.67
N PHE A 182 -7.72 11.01 14.44
CA PHE A 182 -7.54 11.91 13.28
C PHE A 182 -7.22 11.15 12.01
N ARG A 183 -6.75 9.90 12.11
CA ARG A 183 -6.48 9.02 10.97
C ARG A 183 -7.64 8.97 9.96
N ASP A 184 -8.88 9.00 10.44
CA ASP A 184 -10.06 8.93 9.58
C ASP A 184 -10.42 10.30 8.94
N VAL A 185 -9.62 11.34 9.20
CA VAL A 185 -9.88 12.73 8.82
C VAL A 185 -8.73 13.36 8.03
N VAL A 186 -7.48 13.02 8.37
CA VAL A 186 -6.30 13.45 7.59
C VAL A 186 -5.90 12.40 6.57
N GLU A 187 -5.66 12.87 5.37
CA GLU A 187 -4.89 12.14 4.36
C GLU A 187 -3.51 12.75 4.28
N LEU A 188 -2.51 11.91 4.51
CA LEU A 188 -1.11 12.26 4.41
C LEU A 188 -0.55 11.57 3.18
N ALA A 189 0.02 12.34 2.26
CA ALA A 189 0.57 11.83 1.02
C ALA A 189 1.92 12.46 0.73
N ILE A 190 2.76 11.73 0.01
CA ILE A 190 3.97 12.27 -0.60
C ILE A 190 3.84 12.20 -2.11
N SER A 191 4.18 13.30 -2.76
CA SER A 191 4.23 13.40 -4.21
C SER A 191 5.62 13.83 -4.68
N LEU A 192 6.03 13.33 -5.84
CA LEU A 192 7.25 13.72 -6.51
C LEU A 192 6.88 14.47 -7.78
N SER A 193 7.38 15.70 -7.92
CA SER A 193 7.24 16.50 -9.14
C SER A 193 8.58 16.65 -9.86
N SER A 194 8.60 16.53 -11.18
CA SER A 194 9.83 16.69 -11.96
C SER A 194 10.33 18.12 -11.87
N THR A 195 11.65 18.31 -11.74
CA THR A 195 12.27 19.64 -11.88
C THR A 195 12.15 20.20 -13.31
N ASN A 196 11.65 19.37 -14.25
CA ASN A 196 11.46 19.68 -15.65
C ASN A 196 12.76 20.13 -16.36
N ASN A 197 13.89 19.55 -15.94
CA ASN A 197 15.19 19.77 -16.52
C ASN A 197 15.40 18.85 -17.74
N PRO A 198 15.69 19.38 -18.94
CA PRO A 198 15.77 18.61 -20.18
C PRO A 198 16.96 17.64 -20.26
N ASN A 199 17.88 17.69 -19.29
CA ASN A 199 19.01 16.77 -19.22
C ASN A 199 18.67 15.42 -18.55
N PHE A 200 17.48 15.30 -17.96
CA PHE A 200 17.04 14.09 -17.25
C PHE A 200 15.84 13.43 -17.93
N ASN A 201 15.70 12.13 -17.71
CA ASN A 201 14.67 11.31 -18.36
C ASN A 201 13.25 11.66 -17.90
N ASN A 202 13.10 12.26 -16.72
CA ASN A 202 11.83 12.74 -16.19
C ASN A 202 11.39 14.12 -16.72
N PHE A 203 12.01 14.65 -17.78
CA PHE A 203 11.57 15.89 -18.43
C PHE A 203 10.13 15.77 -18.93
N GLY A 204 9.27 16.72 -18.54
CA GLY A 204 7.84 16.68 -18.86
C GLY A 204 7.04 15.58 -18.16
N ALA A 205 7.61 14.89 -17.15
CA ALA A 205 6.87 13.95 -16.33
C ALA A 205 5.82 14.66 -15.47
N ASN A 206 4.68 14.00 -15.26
CA ASN A 206 3.65 14.49 -14.36
C ASN A 206 4.07 14.32 -12.89
N THR A 207 3.36 15.01 -11.99
CA THR A 207 3.48 14.74 -10.56
C THR A 207 2.96 13.34 -10.25
N GLU A 208 3.76 12.55 -9.55
CA GLU A 208 3.43 11.19 -9.13
C GLU A 208 3.20 11.16 -7.62
N ILE A 209 2.05 10.67 -7.17
CA ILE A 209 1.80 10.39 -5.75
C ILE A 209 2.45 9.04 -5.45
N VAL A 210 3.54 9.05 -4.67
CA VAL A 210 4.35 7.83 -4.45
C VAL A 210 3.89 7.04 -3.23
N ALA A 211 3.32 7.69 -2.22
CA ALA A 211 2.81 7.01 -1.04
C ALA A 211 1.67 7.76 -0.35
N PHE A 212 0.81 6.98 0.30
CA PHE A 212 -0.07 7.45 1.37
C PHE A 212 0.48 6.92 2.70
N PHE A 213 0.36 7.73 3.73
CA PHE A 213 0.81 7.42 5.08
C PHE A 213 -0.34 6.84 5.89
N GLU A 214 -0.10 5.71 6.53
CA GLU A 214 -1.09 5.00 7.33
C GLU A 214 -0.56 4.76 8.75
N ASP A 215 -1.46 4.76 9.73
CA ASP A 215 -1.22 4.39 11.13
C ASP A 215 -2.21 3.28 11.51
N ASN A 216 -1.88 2.05 11.17
CA ASN A 216 -2.77 0.87 11.29
C ASN A 216 -2.06 -0.42 11.72
N GLY A 217 -0.76 -0.37 12.00
CA GLY A 217 0.09 -1.48 12.40
C GLY A 217 0.27 -2.56 11.32
N LYS A 218 0.15 -2.21 10.04
CA LYS A 218 0.34 -3.12 8.90
C LYS A 218 1.51 -2.69 8.02
N GLY A 219 2.03 -3.64 7.24
CA GLY A 219 3.14 -3.36 6.33
C GLY A 219 4.39 -2.97 7.12
N MET A 220 4.90 -1.77 6.86
CA MET A 220 6.10 -1.21 7.52
C MET A 220 5.79 -0.42 8.80
N ASP A 221 4.50 -0.29 9.15
CA ASP A 221 4.05 0.37 10.37
C ASP A 221 4.21 -0.54 11.60
N GLU A 222 4.95 -0.07 12.60
CA GLU A 222 5.39 -0.87 13.75
C GLU A 222 4.30 -1.05 14.79
N ARG A 223 3.47 -0.02 14.99
CA ARG A 223 2.44 -0.03 16.04
C ARG A 223 1.21 0.70 15.52
N PRO A 224 0.02 0.08 15.65
CA PRO A 224 -1.20 0.78 15.30
C PRO A 224 -1.50 1.87 16.33
N LEU A 225 -1.99 3.00 15.84
CA LEU A 225 -2.60 4.10 16.58
C LEU A 225 -1.63 4.84 17.51
N ASP A 226 -0.36 4.92 17.15
CA ASP A 226 0.67 5.62 17.93
C ASP A 226 0.93 7.06 17.47
N GLY A 227 0.23 7.52 16.43
CA GLY A 227 0.34 8.88 15.88
C GLY A 227 1.57 9.09 14.99
N ILE A 228 2.37 8.04 14.74
CA ILE A 228 3.45 8.03 13.76
C ILE A 228 2.92 7.36 12.51
N PHE A 229 2.64 8.15 11.50
CA PHE A 229 2.17 7.60 10.24
C PHE A 229 3.35 7.04 9.45
N THR A 230 3.15 5.89 8.84
CA THR A 230 4.16 5.21 8.03
C THR A 230 3.70 5.15 6.57
N GLY A 231 4.51 5.70 5.69
CA GLY A 231 4.40 5.54 4.24
C GLY A 231 5.41 4.51 3.75
N GLN A 232 4.95 3.54 2.95
CA GLN A 232 5.83 2.63 2.20
C GLN A 232 5.61 2.89 0.72
N PHE A 233 6.70 3.07 -0.04
CA PHE A 233 6.59 3.27 -1.48
C PHE A 233 7.70 2.58 -2.24
N ASN A 234 7.36 2.13 -3.45
CA ASN A 234 8.26 1.55 -4.44
C ASN A 234 8.39 2.55 -5.59
N LEU A 235 9.56 3.16 -5.74
CA LEU A 235 9.80 4.22 -6.73
C LEU A 235 10.06 3.66 -8.14
N ALA A 236 9.09 2.93 -8.68
CA ALA A 236 9.12 2.45 -10.07
C ALA A 236 8.72 3.56 -11.07
N ILE A 237 9.33 4.74 -10.94
CA ILE A 237 9.12 5.91 -11.81
C ILE A 237 10.40 6.26 -12.59
N ALA A 238 10.28 7.19 -13.54
CA ALA A 238 11.40 7.61 -14.38
C ALA A 238 12.54 8.24 -13.55
N ASP A 239 13.78 7.90 -13.90
CA ASP A 239 14.98 8.45 -13.28
C ASP A 239 15.17 9.95 -13.63
N GLY A 240 15.80 10.69 -12.71
CA GLY A 240 16.02 12.12 -12.82
C GLY A 240 15.89 12.87 -11.50
N GLU A 241 15.84 14.20 -11.59
CA GLU A 241 15.70 15.07 -10.43
C GLU A 241 14.22 15.30 -10.08
N TRP A 242 13.86 15.00 -8.84
CA TRP A 242 12.50 15.13 -8.34
C TRP A 242 12.44 16.10 -7.16
N ILE A 243 11.34 16.84 -7.05
CA ILE A 243 11.00 17.71 -5.93
C ILE A 243 9.95 16.98 -5.09
N PRO A 244 10.31 16.52 -3.88
CA PRO A 244 9.35 15.91 -2.96
C PRO A 244 8.46 16.96 -2.30
N THR A 245 7.16 16.72 -2.36
CA THR A 245 6.14 17.53 -1.69
C THR A 245 5.30 16.61 -0.81
N PHE A 246 5.37 16.85 0.49
CA PHE A 246 4.49 16.22 1.46
C PHE A 246 3.22 17.04 1.61
N THR A 247 2.07 16.38 1.56
CA THR A 247 0.77 17.02 1.61
C THR A 247 -0.03 16.44 2.76
N VAL A 248 -0.58 17.33 3.57
CA VAL A 248 -1.58 17.02 4.61
C VAL A 248 -2.91 17.59 4.14
N SER A 249 -3.87 16.71 3.88
CA SER A 249 -5.19 17.09 3.40
C SER A 249 -6.25 16.71 4.42
N THR A 250 -7.18 17.63 4.65
CA THR A 250 -8.44 17.38 5.34
C THR A 250 -9.58 17.90 4.45
N PRO A 251 -10.85 17.58 4.75
CA PRO A 251 -11.97 18.15 4.00
C PRO A 251 -12.04 19.68 3.99
N MET A 252 -11.36 20.37 4.91
CA MET A 252 -11.43 21.83 5.08
C MET A 252 -10.18 22.58 4.64
N PHE A 253 -9.02 21.95 4.70
CA PHE A 253 -7.75 22.59 4.40
C PHE A 253 -6.74 21.58 3.89
N THR A 254 -5.81 22.08 3.08
CA THR A 254 -4.65 21.35 2.60
C THR A 254 -3.40 22.16 2.95
N ARG A 255 -2.38 21.49 3.46
CA ARG A 255 -1.05 22.05 3.72
C ARG A 255 -0.02 21.25 2.96
N GLU A 256 0.99 21.94 2.45
CA GLU A 256 2.09 21.34 1.68
C GLU A 256 3.41 21.75 2.31
N GLN A 257 4.34 20.79 2.37
CA GLN A 257 5.74 21.00 2.69
C GLN A 257 6.56 20.53 1.50
N VAL A 258 7.34 21.43 0.94
CA VAL A 258 8.26 21.13 -0.17
C VAL A 258 9.66 20.94 0.40
N ASP A 259 10.21 19.75 0.18
CA ASP A 259 11.55 19.38 0.62
C ASP A 259 12.58 19.60 -0.51
N PRO A 260 13.89 19.62 -0.19
CA PRO A 260 14.94 19.78 -1.20
C PRO A 260 14.90 18.69 -2.28
N ASN A 261 15.38 19.02 -3.47
CA ASN A 261 15.43 18.11 -4.60
C ASN A 261 16.20 16.82 -4.26
N ILE A 262 15.69 15.70 -4.74
CA ILE A 262 16.33 14.38 -4.68
C ILE A 262 16.69 13.91 -6.10
N MET A 263 17.69 13.04 -6.18
CA MET A 263 18.09 12.38 -7.41
C MET A 263 17.62 10.93 -7.39
N LEU A 264 16.74 10.57 -8.33
CA LEU A 264 16.37 9.19 -8.59
C LEU A 264 17.24 8.65 -9.70
N LEU A 265 18.09 7.67 -9.40
CA LEU A 265 18.92 6.98 -10.38
C LEU A 265 18.19 5.78 -10.96
N ALA A 266 18.56 5.37 -12.18
CA ALA A 266 18.08 4.12 -12.74
C ALA A 266 18.43 2.92 -11.83
N ASN A 267 17.71 1.81 -12.01
CA ASN A 267 17.97 0.60 -11.24
C ASN A 267 19.44 0.16 -11.43
N PRO A 268 20.24 0.05 -10.35
CA PRO A 268 21.67 -0.23 -10.46
C PRO A 268 21.97 -1.71 -10.77
N ILE A 269 20.98 -2.60 -10.69
CA ILE A 269 21.14 -4.04 -10.91
C ILE A 269 21.01 -4.36 -12.40
N LYS A 270 22.01 -5.05 -12.92
CA LYS A 270 22.06 -5.57 -14.29
C LYS A 270 21.88 -7.08 -14.22
N VAL A 271 20.89 -7.56 -14.95
CA VAL A 271 20.59 -8.98 -15.08
C VAL A 271 20.88 -9.39 -16.51
N ASP A 272 21.67 -10.43 -16.68
CA ASP A 272 22.00 -11.02 -17.99
C ASP A 272 21.92 -12.55 -17.93
N ILE A 273 21.64 -13.16 -19.07
CA ILE A 273 21.45 -14.61 -19.20
C ILE A 273 22.35 -15.17 -20.29
N ASP A 274 23.14 -16.18 -19.94
CA ASP A 274 23.91 -16.97 -20.88
C ASP A 274 23.15 -18.28 -21.17
N LEU A 275 22.60 -18.39 -22.38
CA LEU A 275 21.81 -19.55 -22.80
C LEU A 275 22.74 -20.75 -22.97
N ASP A 276 22.42 -21.85 -22.28
CA ASP A 276 23.25 -23.08 -22.26
C ASP A 276 24.69 -22.84 -21.72
N GLY A 277 24.93 -21.71 -21.06
CA GLY A 277 26.23 -21.31 -20.50
C GLY A 277 26.63 -22.03 -19.20
N GLY A 278 25.72 -22.78 -18.59
CA GLY A 278 25.98 -23.58 -17.37
C GLY A 278 26.49 -25.00 -17.62
N GLY A 279 26.62 -25.40 -18.90
CA GLY A 279 26.78 -26.80 -19.34
C GLY A 279 25.45 -27.43 -19.79
N ASP A 280 25.52 -28.63 -20.38
CA ASP A 280 24.38 -29.35 -21.00
C ASP A 280 23.12 -29.34 -20.10
N GLY A 281 22.16 -28.45 -20.42
CA GLY A 281 20.86 -28.36 -19.76
C GLY A 281 20.68 -27.24 -18.73
N TYR A 282 21.57 -26.24 -18.64
CA TYR A 282 21.39 -25.09 -17.75
C TYR A 282 21.65 -23.74 -18.43
N HIS A 283 20.74 -22.79 -18.23
CA HIS A 283 20.98 -21.37 -18.49
C HIS A 283 21.69 -20.75 -17.28
N LYS A 284 22.69 -19.89 -17.51
CA LYS A 284 23.42 -19.20 -16.43
C LYS A 284 22.93 -17.77 -16.30
N LEU A 285 22.21 -17.49 -15.21
CA LEU A 285 21.80 -16.14 -14.81
C LEU A 285 22.98 -15.45 -14.12
N THR A 286 23.35 -14.28 -14.61
CA THR A 286 24.37 -13.42 -14.00
C THR A 286 23.73 -12.12 -13.54
N ILE A 287 24.01 -11.74 -12.29
CA ILE A 287 23.47 -10.55 -11.64
C ILE A 287 24.64 -9.72 -11.16
N ASP A 288 24.78 -8.54 -11.77
CA ASP A 288 25.81 -7.55 -11.46
C ASP A 288 25.15 -6.25 -10.98
N ALA A 289 25.93 -5.37 -10.36
CA ALA A 289 25.48 -4.07 -9.89
C ALA A 289 26.46 -2.96 -10.31
N GLN A 290 25.96 -1.75 -10.47
CA GLN A 290 26.81 -0.56 -10.69
C GLN A 290 27.65 -0.28 -9.44
N ARG A 291 28.94 -0.64 -9.50
CA ARG A 291 29.90 -0.52 -8.40
C ARG A 291 30.18 0.93 -7.98
N GLU A 292 29.80 1.90 -8.81
CA GLU A 292 29.88 3.31 -8.49
C GLU A 292 28.89 3.71 -7.39
N TYR A 293 27.80 2.96 -7.20
CA TYR A 293 26.73 3.30 -6.26
C TYR A 293 26.44 2.21 -5.23
N VAL A 294 26.67 0.94 -5.57
CA VAL A 294 26.33 -0.23 -4.75
C VAL A 294 27.59 -0.96 -4.30
N ASP A 295 27.66 -1.30 -3.02
CA ASP A 295 28.69 -2.20 -2.49
C ASP A 295 28.32 -3.65 -2.78
N MET A 296 28.95 -4.20 -3.84
CA MET A 296 28.74 -5.57 -4.29
C MET A 296 28.98 -6.62 -3.20
N SER A 297 29.86 -6.34 -2.22
CA SER A 297 30.17 -7.29 -1.14
C SER A 297 28.98 -7.56 -0.20
N THR A 298 28.05 -6.62 -0.14
CA THR A 298 26.85 -6.69 0.71
C THR A 298 25.61 -7.15 -0.03
N LEU A 299 25.70 -7.34 -1.35
CA LEU A 299 24.56 -7.66 -2.20
C LEU A 299 24.04 -9.08 -1.92
N LEU A 300 22.80 -9.17 -1.46
CA LEU A 300 22.03 -10.40 -1.31
C LEU A 300 20.86 -10.36 -2.30
N ILE A 301 20.55 -11.51 -2.89
CA ILE A 301 19.46 -11.62 -3.86
C ILE A 301 18.46 -12.65 -3.36
N ASP A 302 17.18 -12.31 -3.44
CA ASP A 302 16.08 -13.26 -3.33
C ASP A 302 15.23 -13.16 -4.59
N GLY A 303 14.94 -14.29 -5.22
CA GLY A 303 14.33 -14.29 -6.53
C GLY A 303 13.49 -15.52 -6.82
N LYS A 304 12.73 -15.42 -7.91
CA LYS A 304 11.92 -16.51 -8.45
C LYS A 304 12.00 -16.52 -9.96
N VAL A 305 12.08 -17.72 -10.51
CA VAL A 305 12.02 -18.00 -11.93
C VAL A 305 10.71 -18.71 -12.23
N ARG A 306 9.96 -18.18 -13.19
CA ARG A 306 8.78 -18.82 -13.75
C ARG A 306 9.15 -19.47 -15.09
N PHE A 307 8.98 -20.79 -15.16
CA PHE A 307 9.28 -21.60 -16.35
C PHE A 307 8.16 -21.48 -17.41
N PRO A 308 8.44 -21.92 -18.67
CA PRO A 308 7.45 -21.94 -19.74
C PRO A 308 6.17 -22.72 -19.40
N ASN A 309 6.26 -23.88 -18.75
CA ASN A 309 5.10 -24.64 -18.23
C ASN A 309 4.30 -23.93 -17.12
N GLY A 310 4.81 -22.83 -16.57
CA GLY A 310 4.19 -22.07 -15.49
C GLY A 310 4.65 -22.45 -14.09
N ASP A 311 5.55 -23.43 -13.95
CA ASP A 311 6.19 -23.76 -12.67
C ASP A 311 7.00 -22.58 -12.16
N ILE A 312 7.15 -22.49 -10.83
CA ILE A 312 7.90 -21.43 -10.16
C ILE A 312 8.98 -22.08 -9.30
N GLN A 313 10.23 -21.69 -9.51
CA GLN A 313 11.35 -22.03 -8.65
C GLN A 313 11.89 -20.78 -7.98
N ASN A 314 11.92 -20.79 -6.64
CA ASN A 314 12.55 -19.74 -5.86
C ASN A 314 14.04 -20.03 -5.72
N PHE A 315 14.85 -18.98 -5.66
CA PHE A 315 16.28 -19.05 -5.40
C PHE A 315 16.70 -17.87 -4.53
N SER A 316 17.74 -18.08 -3.73
CA SER A 316 18.32 -17.01 -2.93
C SER A 316 19.84 -17.14 -2.98
N ILE A 317 20.52 -16.00 -3.14
CA ILE A 317 21.98 -15.91 -3.17
C ILE A 317 22.39 -15.04 -2.00
N THR A 318 22.92 -15.68 -0.96
CA THR A 318 23.28 -15.04 0.31
C THR A 318 24.79 -14.91 0.52
N GLU A 319 25.58 -15.26 -0.50
CA GLU A 319 27.03 -15.13 -0.45
C GLU A 319 27.44 -13.66 -0.51
N MET A 320 28.22 -13.25 0.48
CA MET A 320 28.79 -11.91 0.58
C MET A 320 30.16 -11.91 -0.10
N SER A 321 30.21 -11.49 -1.36
CA SER A 321 31.44 -11.43 -2.15
C SER A 321 31.47 -10.22 -3.08
N ALA A 322 32.65 -9.79 -3.52
CA ALA A 322 32.78 -8.70 -4.49
C ALA A 322 32.56 -9.15 -5.96
N ASP A 323 32.24 -10.43 -6.15
CA ASP A 323 32.11 -11.07 -7.46
C ASP A 323 30.66 -11.00 -7.97
N VAL A 324 30.50 -11.22 -9.27
CA VAL A 324 29.16 -11.27 -9.89
C VAL A 324 28.39 -12.46 -9.32
N ARG A 325 27.10 -12.28 -9.03
CA ARG A 325 26.25 -13.38 -8.54
C ARG A 325 25.82 -14.24 -9.72
N GLU A 326 25.96 -15.55 -9.57
CA GLU A 326 25.59 -16.52 -10.60
C GLU A 326 24.50 -17.47 -10.08
N TYR A 327 23.54 -17.81 -10.92
CA TYR A 327 22.52 -18.82 -10.63
C TYR A 327 22.24 -19.68 -11.86
N LEU A 328 22.19 -20.99 -11.68
CA LEU A 328 21.91 -21.93 -12.76
C LEU A 328 20.41 -22.23 -12.82
N ILE A 329 19.78 -21.87 -13.92
CA ILE A 329 18.38 -22.17 -14.24
C ILE A 329 18.34 -23.41 -15.10
N VAL A 330 17.53 -24.40 -14.74
CA VAL A 330 17.44 -25.63 -15.53
C VAL A 330 16.72 -25.37 -16.86
N ASN A 331 17.33 -25.78 -17.96
CA ASN A 331 16.74 -25.72 -19.30
C ASN A 331 15.91 -27.01 -19.55
N TYR A 332 14.69 -27.05 -19.02
CA TYR A 332 13.78 -28.19 -19.21
C TYR A 332 12.84 -28.03 -20.40
N GLU A 333 12.51 -26.78 -20.76
CA GLU A 333 11.49 -26.50 -21.76
C GLU A 333 11.85 -25.30 -22.63
N TYR A 334 11.36 -25.33 -23.87
CA TYR A 334 11.40 -24.21 -24.79
C TYR A 334 10.23 -23.27 -24.52
N GLY A 335 10.49 -21.97 -24.55
CA GLY A 335 9.50 -20.92 -24.31
C GLY A 335 10.04 -19.77 -23.47
N VAL A 336 9.12 -19.00 -22.89
CA VAL A 336 9.44 -17.77 -22.17
C VAL A 336 9.66 -18.03 -20.70
N TYR A 337 10.88 -17.75 -20.24
CA TYR A 337 11.25 -17.70 -18.84
C TYR A 337 11.05 -16.29 -18.30
N ARG A 338 10.56 -16.15 -17.06
CA ARG A 338 10.46 -14.85 -16.38
C ARG A 338 11.18 -14.92 -15.05
N VAL A 339 12.11 -13.99 -14.83
CA VAL A 339 12.90 -13.85 -13.62
C VAL A 339 12.46 -12.58 -12.92
N LYS A 340 12.05 -12.71 -11.66
CA LYS A 340 11.73 -11.57 -10.78
C LYS A 340 12.57 -11.71 -9.52
N LEU A 341 13.29 -10.65 -9.16
CA LEU A 341 14.19 -10.67 -8.01
C LEU A 341 14.10 -9.38 -7.19
N THR A 342 14.41 -9.51 -5.92
CA THR A 342 14.58 -8.44 -4.96
C THR A 342 16.03 -8.47 -4.49
N ALA A 343 16.69 -7.32 -4.58
CA ALA A 343 18.06 -7.14 -4.14
C ALA A 343 18.10 -6.40 -2.81
N TYR A 344 18.94 -6.86 -1.91
CA TYR A 344 19.22 -6.24 -0.61
C TYR A 344 20.70 -5.93 -0.55
N GLY A 345 21.08 -4.78 -0.02
CA GLY A 345 22.50 -4.45 0.13
C GLY A 345 22.69 -3.02 0.59
N ASN A 346 23.94 -2.58 0.53
CA ASN A 346 24.34 -1.25 0.98
C ASN A 346 24.86 -0.43 -0.20
N THR A 347 24.58 0.88 -0.17
CA THR A 347 25.26 1.82 -1.05
C THR A 347 26.73 1.94 -0.65
N ILE A 348 27.55 2.52 -1.52
CA ILE A 348 28.95 2.86 -1.19
C ILE A 348 29.07 3.84 0.00
N GLU A 349 27.99 4.57 0.31
CA GLU A 349 27.90 5.47 1.46
C GLU A 349 27.47 4.75 2.75
N GLY A 350 27.23 3.43 2.69
CA GLY A 350 26.82 2.60 3.82
C GLY A 350 25.32 2.61 4.12
N ARG A 351 24.50 3.21 3.26
CA ARG A 351 23.04 3.22 3.42
C ARG A 351 22.47 1.89 2.95
N GLU A 352 21.69 1.22 3.79
CA GLU A 352 20.97 0.01 3.40
C GLU A 352 19.85 0.34 2.39
N PHE A 353 19.61 -0.56 1.45
CA PHE A 353 18.52 -0.46 0.50
C PHE A 353 17.85 -1.81 0.25
N ILE A 354 16.56 -1.76 -0.08
CA ILE A 354 15.78 -2.89 -0.58
C ILE A 354 15.28 -2.48 -1.96
N LEU A 355 15.56 -3.29 -2.97
CA LEU A 355 15.33 -2.93 -4.36
C LEU A 355 14.49 -4.00 -5.05
N ASP A 356 13.32 -3.60 -5.55
CA ASP A 356 12.52 -4.44 -6.43
C ASP A 356 13.01 -4.29 -7.87
N VAL A 357 13.68 -5.32 -8.38
CA VAL A 357 14.28 -5.27 -9.72
C VAL A 357 13.22 -5.56 -10.78
N PRO A 358 13.17 -4.82 -11.90
CA PRO A 358 12.22 -5.08 -12.99
C PRO A 358 12.25 -6.54 -13.46
N GLU A 359 11.09 -7.06 -13.86
CA GLU A 359 11.00 -8.43 -14.37
C GLU A 359 11.83 -8.57 -15.65
N PHE A 360 12.73 -9.55 -15.65
CA PHE A 360 13.54 -9.91 -16.81
C PHE A 360 12.94 -11.14 -17.47
N SER A 361 12.84 -11.16 -18.81
CA SER A 361 12.30 -12.31 -19.54
C SER A 361 13.17 -12.63 -20.74
N PHE A 362 13.33 -13.93 -21.00
CA PHE A 362 14.09 -14.43 -22.13
C PHE A 362 13.36 -15.63 -22.76
N LEU A 363 13.66 -15.88 -24.04
CA LEU A 363 13.04 -16.93 -24.85
C LEU A 363 14.08 -17.99 -25.18
N THR A 364 13.74 -19.26 -24.95
CA THR A 364 14.50 -20.41 -25.42
C THR A 364 13.75 -21.07 -26.57
N GLU A 365 14.39 -21.27 -27.72
CA GLU A 365 13.79 -21.88 -28.91
C GLU A 365 14.23 -23.34 -29.08
N GLU A 366 13.36 -24.17 -29.64
CA GLU A 366 13.71 -25.55 -29.98
C GLU A 366 14.72 -25.53 -31.16
N PRO A 367 15.85 -26.25 -31.06
CA PRO A 367 16.83 -26.28 -32.14
C PRO A 367 16.20 -26.87 -33.41
N GLU A 368 16.42 -26.20 -34.55
CA GLU A 368 15.91 -26.69 -35.82
C GLU A 368 16.44 -28.12 -36.09
N PRO A 369 15.58 -29.08 -36.46
CA PRO A 369 16.02 -30.43 -36.73
C PRO A 369 17.01 -30.42 -37.89
N VAL A 370 18.26 -30.82 -37.62
CA VAL A 370 19.28 -30.98 -38.65
C VAL A 370 18.80 -32.05 -39.62
N VAL A 371 18.36 -31.63 -40.80
CA VAL A 371 17.96 -32.54 -41.87
C VAL A 371 19.22 -33.21 -42.38
N VAL A 372 19.53 -34.40 -41.89
CA VAL A 372 20.67 -35.18 -42.37
C VAL A 372 20.38 -35.53 -43.84
N PRO A 373 21.19 -35.09 -44.82
CA PRO A 373 20.98 -35.49 -46.20
C PRO A 373 21.14 -37.00 -46.28
N ALA A 374 20.12 -37.69 -46.81
CA ALA A 374 20.27 -39.09 -47.17
C ALA A 374 21.37 -39.19 -48.23
N ASP A 375 22.49 -39.81 -47.88
CA ASP A 375 23.60 -40.04 -48.79
C ASP A 375 23.15 -41.03 -49.87
N ILE A 376 22.87 -40.53 -51.08
CA ILE A 376 22.52 -41.36 -52.24
C ILE A 376 23.79 -41.59 -53.06
N GLY A 377 24.44 -42.71 -52.80
CA GLY A 377 25.46 -43.29 -53.68
C GLY A 377 26.25 -44.35 -52.91
N GLY A 378 26.36 -45.61 -53.29
CA GLY A 378 25.88 -46.36 -54.43
C GLY A 378 26.43 -47.79 -54.29
N ASP A 379 25.84 -48.68 -55.07
CA ASP A 379 26.31 -50.04 -55.40
C ASP A 379 25.97 -51.19 -54.44
N ALA A 380 24.98 -51.98 -54.83
CA ALA A 380 24.99 -53.43 -54.64
C ALA A 380 24.07 -54.09 -55.69
N THR A 381 24.73 -54.87 -56.54
CA THR A 381 24.22 -55.77 -57.57
C THR A 381 23.01 -56.64 -57.18
N LEU A 382 22.21 -56.88 -58.22
CA LEU A 382 21.06 -57.77 -58.34
C LEU A 382 21.31 -59.19 -57.77
N ILE A 383 20.38 -59.67 -56.93
CA ILE A 383 19.94 -61.08 -56.97
C ILE A 383 18.41 -61.10 -56.82
N ASP A 384 17.80 -61.69 -57.84
CA ASP A 384 16.37 -61.96 -58.03
C ASP A 384 15.85 -63.01 -57.04
N ASN A 385 14.67 -62.76 -56.48
CA ASN A 385 13.68 -63.78 -56.14
C ASN A 385 12.29 -63.15 -56.16
N THR A 386 11.51 -63.50 -57.17
CA THR A 386 10.16 -63.03 -57.45
C THR A 386 9.11 -63.87 -56.70
N THR A 387 7.99 -63.20 -56.30
CA THR A 387 6.64 -63.71 -55.92
C THR A 387 6.50 -64.20 -54.46
N GLU A 388 5.64 -63.65 -53.59
CA GLU A 388 4.23 -63.27 -53.76
C GLU A 388 3.81 -61.97 -53.05
N LYS A 389 2.74 -61.40 -53.62
CA LYS A 389 2.11 -60.12 -53.35
C LYS A 389 0.84 -60.38 -52.54
N SER A 390 0.65 -59.72 -51.38
CA SER A 390 -0.65 -59.13 -50.95
C SER A 390 -0.61 -58.56 -49.53
N ALA A 391 -0.85 -57.25 -49.45
CA ALA A 391 -1.74 -56.53 -48.52
C ALA A 391 -1.63 -56.73 -46.99
N MET A 392 -1.03 -55.73 -46.32
CA MET A 392 -1.37 -54.99 -45.06
C MET A 392 -2.08 -55.70 -43.87
N PRO A 393 -1.90 -55.27 -42.57
CA PRO A 393 -1.50 -53.93 -42.14
C PRO A 393 -0.46 -53.84 -40.99
N VAL A 394 0.17 -52.67 -40.92
CA VAL A 394 0.82 -52.13 -39.72
C VAL A 394 -0.25 -51.90 -38.66
N GLN A 395 -0.11 -52.53 -37.50
CA GLN A 395 -0.89 -52.18 -36.31
C GLN A 395 -0.30 -50.90 -35.71
N THR A 396 -0.93 -49.78 -36.05
CA THR A 396 -0.87 -48.54 -35.28
C THR A 396 -1.63 -48.75 -33.97
N ILE A 397 -0.96 -48.51 -32.84
CA ILE A 397 -1.63 -48.29 -31.56
C ILE A 397 -2.29 -46.90 -31.67
N PRO A 398 -3.62 -46.76 -31.55
CA PRO A 398 -4.25 -45.46 -31.48
C PRO A 398 -4.07 -44.94 -30.06
N MET A 399 -3.11 -44.04 -29.85
CA MET A 399 -3.17 -43.17 -28.68
C MET A 399 -4.21 -42.10 -29.02
N ALA A 400 -5.41 -42.29 -28.50
CA ALA A 400 -6.49 -41.35 -28.60
C ALA A 400 -6.13 -40.09 -27.79
N GLU A 401 -5.55 -39.09 -28.44
CA GLU A 401 -5.75 -37.71 -28.01
C GLU A 401 -7.19 -37.35 -28.36
N GLU A 402 -8.09 -37.50 -27.40
CA GLU A 402 -9.46 -37.00 -27.48
C GLU A 402 -9.43 -35.47 -27.34
N LYS A 403 -8.90 -34.78 -28.36
CA LYS A 403 -9.10 -33.34 -28.52
C LYS A 403 -10.57 -33.15 -28.81
N MET A 404 -11.32 -32.64 -27.82
CA MET A 404 -12.75 -32.34 -27.94
C MET A 404 -13.00 -31.67 -29.28
N SER A 405 -13.87 -32.29 -30.11
CA SER A 405 -14.17 -31.78 -31.43
C SER A 405 -14.56 -30.31 -31.33
N THR A 406 -14.16 -29.49 -32.31
CA THR A 406 -14.49 -28.05 -32.36
C THR A 406 -16.00 -27.81 -32.23
N SER A 407 -16.83 -28.79 -32.61
CA SER A 407 -18.28 -28.79 -32.38
C SER A 407 -18.68 -28.96 -30.90
N THR A 408 -17.99 -29.82 -30.14
CA THR A 408 -18.22 -30.02 -28.70
C THR A 408 -17.82 -28.77 -27.90
N LEU A 409 -16.70 -28.13 -28.27
CA LEU A 409 -16.24 -26.90 -27.61
C LEU A 409 -17.19 -25.73 -27.88
N VAL A 410 -17.66 -25.56 -29.11
CA VAL A 410 -18.64 -24.50 -29.45
C VAL A 410 -19.99 -24.77 -28.77
N SER A 411 -20.46 -26.03 -28.72
CA SER A 411 -21.68 -26.40 -28.01
C SER A 411 -21.58 -26.10 -26.50
N LEU A 412 -20.42 -26.35 -25.90
CA LEU A 412 -20.16 -26.07 -24.48
C LEU A 412 -20.13 -24.56 -24.18
N ILE A 413 -19.52 -23.74 -25.04
CA ILE A 413 -19.53 -22.28 -24.90
C ILE A 413 -20.95 -21.72 -25.03
N VAL A 414 -21.71 -22.19 -26.02
CA VAL A 414 -23.12 -21.77 -26.20
C VAL A 414 -23.97 -22.21 -25.01
N GLY A 415 -23.75 -23.41 -24.49
CA GLY A 415 -24.45 -23.92 -23.30
C GLY A 415 -24.15 -23.10 -22.04
N ILE A 416 -22.89 -22.74 -21.82
CA ILE A 416 -22.48 -21.91 -20.67
C ILE A 416 -23.10 -20.51 -20.77
N ASN A 417 -23.06 -19.88 -21.95
CA ASN A 417 -23.66 -18.56 -22.13
C ASN A 417 -25.18 -18.58 -21.97
N LEU A 418 -25.87 -19.62 -22.46
CA LEU A 418 -27.31 -19.79 -22.24
C LEU A 418 -27.64 -19.99 -20.76
N PHE A 419 -26.79 -20.73 -20.04
CA PHE A 419 -26.94 -20.95 -18.60
C PHE A 419 -26.75 -19.65 -17.81
N ILE A 420 -25.74 -18.85 -18.14
CA ILE A 420 -25.51 -17.54 -17.52
C ILE A 420 -26.70 -16.61 -17.78
N LEU A 421 -27.28 -16.62 -18.98
CA LEU A 421 -28.44 -15.81 -19.33
C LEU A 421 -29.70 -16.24 -18.54
N LEU A 422 -29.92 -17.54 -18.37
CA LEU A 422 -31.03 -18.08 -17.59
C LEU A 422 -30.88 -17.80 -16.09
N VAL A 423 -29.69 -17.99 -15.54
CA VAL A 423 -29.42 -17.73 -14.11
C VAL A 423 -29.45 -16.23 -13.82
N GLY A 424 -28.85 -15.41 -14.68
CA GLY A 424 -28.89 -13.95 -14.58
C GLY A 424 -30.32 -13.43 -14.71
N GLY A 425 -31.08 -13.93 -15.68
CA GLY A 425 -32.50 -13.59 -15.84
C GLY A 425 -33.35 -14.00 -14.63
N ALA A 426 -33.13 -15.20 -14.09
CA ALA A 426 -33.81 -15.66 -12.88
C ALA A 426 -33.42 -14.85 -11.63
N ALA A 427 -32.17 -14.43 -11.51
CA ALA A 427 -31.70 -13.58 -10.41
C ALA A 427 -32.30 -12.17 -10.47
N ILE A 428 -32.36 -11.56 -11.65
CA ILE A 428 -33.02 -10.26 -11.87
C ILE A 428 -34.52 -10.38 -11.61
N TRP A 429 -35.16 -11.45 -12.08
CA TRP A 429 -36.57 -11.72 -11.80
C TRP A 429 -36.82 -11.87 -10.29
N TRP A 430 -35.98 -12.63 -9.58
CA TRP A 430 -36.07 -12.81 -8.12
C TRP A 430 -35.86 -11.51 -7.34
N LEU A 431 -34.98 -10.62 -7.80
CA LEU A 431 -34.72 -9.32 -7.18
C LEU A 431 -35.83 -8.29 -7.45
N THR A 432 -36.57 -8.42 -8.54
CA THR A 432 -37.64 -7.48 -8.95
C THR A 432 -39.04 -7.92 -8.51
N LEU A 433 -39.18 -9.08 -7.86
CA LEU A 433 -40.44 -9.58 -7.31
C LEU A 433 -40.70 -9.03 -5.90
N ASP A 434 -41.66 -8.10 -5.78
CA ASP A 434 -42.10 -7.51 -4.51
C ASP A 434 -42.73 -8.51 -3.50
N LYS A 435 -42.99 -9.76 -3.91
CA LYS A 435 -43.47 -10.83 -3.02
C LYS A 435 -42.69 -12.12 -3.26
N LYS A 436 -41.88 -12.51 -2.28
CA LYS A 436 -41.05 -13.71 -2.28
C LYS A 436 -41.90 -14.97 -2.00
N PRO A 437 -41.75 -16.07 -2.76
CA PRO A 437 -42.47 -17.32 -2.49
C PRO A 437 -41.87 -18.06 -1.27
N ASP A 438 -42.74 -18.42 -0.32
CA ASP A 438 -42.39 -19.12 0.93
C ASP A 438 -42.36 -20.65 0.71
N PHE A 439 -41.16 -21.25 0.62
CA PHE A 439 -40.99 -22.70 0.47
C PHE A 439 -41.01 -23.40 1.84
N LYS A 440 -42.19 -23.93 2.23
CA LYS A 440 -42.34 -24.74 3.45
C LYS A 440 -41.94 -26.19 3.22
N LEU A 441 -40.76 -26.58 3.72
CA LEU A 441 -40.31 -27.97 3.79
C LEU A 441 -40.95 -28.70 4.99
N LYS A 442 -41.81 -29.69 4.73
CA LYS A 442 -42.43 -30.55 5.76
C LYS A 442 -41.41 -31.52 6.37
N LYS A 443 -41.01 -31.32 7.62
CA LYS A 443 -40.37 -32.37 8.46
C LYS A 443 -41.46 -33.27 9.06
N LYS A 444 -41.47 -34.56 8.71
CA LYS A 444 -42.28 -35.57 9.40
C LYS A 444 -41.56 -36.04 10.67
N THR A 445 -42.18 -35.78 11.81
CA THR A 445 -41.81 -36.31 13.13
C THR A 445 -42.29 -37.76 13.27
N LYS A 446 -41.44 -38.67 13.77
CA LYS A 446 -41.88 -39.92 14.41
C LYS A 446 -41.24 -40.02 15.79
N THR A 447 -42.11 -40.15 16.80
CA THR A 447 -41.86 -40.38 18.23
C THR A 447 -41.17 -41.74 18.47
N PRO A 448 -40.29 -41.89 19.49
CA PRO A 448 -39.69 -43.18 19.81
C PRO A 448 -40.58 -44.01 20.76
N ILE A 449 -40.68 -45.31 20.47
CA ILE A 449 -41.13 -46.35 21.41
C ILE A 449 -39.93 -47.22 21.76
N ALA A 450 -39.89 -47.63 23.02
CA ALA A 450 -38.83 -48.31 23.73
C ALA A 450 -38.48 -49.73 23.24
N ALA A 451 -37.30 -50.17 23.72
CA ALA A 451 -36.94 -51.51 24.20
C ALA A 451 -35.94 -52.35 23.39
N LYS A 452 -34.81 -52.62 24.10
CA LYS A 452 -34.06 -53.89 24.26
C LYS A 452 -33.50 -54.65 23.04
N GLY A 453 -32.17 -54.84 23.10
CA GLY A 453 -31.53 -56.16 22.95
C GLY A 453 -30.49 -56.27 21.83
N THR A 454 -29.24 -56.56 22.23
CA THR A 454 -28.28 -57.57 21.67
C THR A 454 -28.12 -57.66 20.14
N GLU A 455 -26.95 -57.70 19.49
CA GLU A 455 -25.60 -58.14 19.83
C GLU A 455 -24.63 -57.69 18.69
N LYS A 456 -23.34 -57.96 18.88
CA LYS A 456 -22.11 -57.57 18.15
C LYS A 456 -22.07 -57.87 16.64
N ASP A 457 -21.34 -57.02 15.89
CA ASP A 457 -20.05 -57.36 15.22
C ASP A 457 -19.52 -56.12 14.45
N ILE A 458 -18.41 -55.51 14.86
CA ILE A 458 -17.00 -55.64 14.38
C ILE A 458 -16.64 -54.68 13.21
N GLU A 459 -15.78 -53.72 13.59
CA GLU A 459 -14.66 -53.06 12.90
C GLU A 459 -14.76 -51.90 11.87
N LYS A 460 -14.00 -50.85 12.23
CA LYS A 460 -13.15 -49.89 11.45
C LYS A 460 -13.87 -48.80 10.63
N VAL A 461 -14.03 -47.57 11.12
CA VAL A 461 -13.06 -46.47 11.43
C VAL A 461 -12.53 -45.72 10.19
N GLY A 462 -13.02 -44.49 10.03
CA GLY A 462 -12.30 -43.30 9.55
C GLY A 462 -12.95 -42.10 10.27
N PHE A 463 -12.39 -41.51 11.33
CA PHE A 463 -11.17 -40.70 11.45
C PHE A 463 -11.20 -39.42 10.60
N PHE A 464 -12.16 -38.50 10.83
CA PHE A 464 -12.01 -37.05 10.61
C PHE A 464 -13.18 -36.24 11.21
N ALA A 465 -13.42 -36.36 12.53
CA ALA A 465 -14.39 -35.48 13.21
C ALA A 465 -14.08 -35.31 14.71
N LYS A 466 -12.92 -34.75 15.05
CA LYS A 466 -12.63 -34.22 16.39
C LYS A 466 -11.56 -33.12 16.28
N ILE A 467 -11.98 -31.88 16.10
CA ILE A 467 -11.39 -30.65 16.65
C ILE A 467 -12.53 -29.61 16.55
N PHE A 468 -12.64 -28.72 17.54
CA PHE A 468 -13.75 -27.76 17.81
C PHE A 468 -14.94 -28.29 18.62
N LYS A 469 -14.72 -28.37 19.93
CA LYS A 469 -15.65 -27.80 20.94
C LYS A 469 -14.94 -27.73 22.29
N ARG A 470 -14.66 -26.51 22.77
CA ARG A 470 -14.39 -26.24 24.18
C ARG A 470 -15.27 -25.07 24.61
N LYS A 471 -16.09 -25.32 25.62
CA LYS A 471 -17.01 -24.38 26.26
C LYS A 471 -16.47 -24.09 27.67
N SER A 472 -16.66 -22.86 28.09
CA SER A 472 -16.30 -22.20 29.35
C SER A 472 -16.78 -22.89 30.64
N LYS A 473 -16.05 -22.64 31.74
CA LYS A 473 -16.63 -22.65 33.10
C LYS A 473 -15.80 -21.81 34.10
N GLU A 474 -16.53 -21.08 34.94
CA GLU A 474 -16.16 -20.12 36.01
C GLU A 474 -15.56 -20.70 37.31
N LEU A 475 -15.05 -19.73 38.11
CA LEU A 475 -14.46 -19.66 39.46
C LEU A 475 -14.96 -20.59 40.59
N ALA A 476 -14.05 -20.91 41.53
CA ALA A 476 -14.19 -20.63 42.99
C ALA A 476 -12.93 -20.95 43.84
N THR A 477 -12.43 -19.93 44.56
CA THR A 477 -11.79 -19.80 45.89
C THR A 477 -11.07 -20.95 46.66
N ASP A 478 -9.81 -20.62 47.03
CA ASP A 478 -9.19 -20.52 48.39
C ASP A 478 -8.27 -21.64 48.97
N LYS A 479 -7.19 -21.15 49.62
CA LYS A 479 -6.22 -21.72 50.60
C LYS A 479 -4.85 -22.33 50.16
N LYS A 480 -3.79 -21.60 50.56
CA LYS A 480 -2.39 -22.03 50.89
C LYS A 480 -2.37 -23.00 52.11
N PRO A 481 -1.30 -23.77 52.44
CA PRO A 481 0.13 -23.41 52.30
C PRO A 481 1.20 -24.54 52.03
N LYS A 482 2.44 -24.05 51.77
CA LYS A 482 3.80 -24.56 52.13
C LYS A 482 4.58 -25.60 51.29
N LYS A 483 5.80 -25.14 50.95
CA LYS A 483 7.16 -25.77 50.83
C LYS A 483 7.61 -26.50 49.53
N GLU A 484 8.54 -25.82 48.84
CA GLU A 484 9.98 -26.19 48.66
C GLU A 484 10.33 -27.44 47.82
N SER A 485 10.82 -27.25 46.58
CA SER A 485 12.14 -27.73 46.07
C SER A 485 12.23 -27.68 44.53
N ASP A 486 13.26 -26.98 44.04
CA ASP A 486 14.14 -27.19 42.88
C ASP A 486 13.68 -27.48 41.43
N SER A 487 14.29 -26.66 40.56
CA SER A 487 14.94 -26.94 39.26
C SER A 487 14.11 -27.42 38.06
N ASP A 488 13.81 -26.51 37.14
CA ASP A 488 14.48 -26.40 35.82
C ASP A 488 13.59 -25.64 34.82
N SER A 489 13.98 -24.40 34.49
CA SER A 489 13.48 -23.66 33.34
C SER A 489 14.58 -22.76 32.81
N GLU A 490 15.29 -23.25 31.80
CA GLU A 490 16.29 -22.50 31.04
C GLU A 490 15.62 -21.99 29.75
N PHE A 491 15.07 -20.77 29.82
CA PHE A 491 14.86 -19.90 28.67
C PHE A 491 15.56 -18.59 29.00
N MET A 492 16.63 -18.28 28.25
CA MET A 492 17.41 -17.05 28.40
C MET A 492 16.66 -15.87 27.81
N ASP A 493 16.43 -14.88 28.66
CA ASP A 493 15.99 -13.53 28.37
C ASP A 493 17.23 -12.68 28.02
N LEU A 494 17.27 -12.07 26.84
CA LEU A 494 18.36 -11.21 26.37
C LEU A 494 17.91 -9.75 26.47
N THR A 495 17.95 -9.20 27.69
CA THR A 495 17.94 -7.76 27.92
C THR A 495 19.37 -7.29 28.21
N ILE A 496 19.90 -6.47 27.31
CA ILE A 496 21.23 -5.85 27.40
C ILE A 496 21.25 -4.85 28.56
N PRO A 497 22.26 -4.85 29.45
CA PRO A 497 22.38 -3.86 30.51
C PRO A 497 22.87 -2.52 29.95
N LYS A 498 22.25 -1.43 30.40
CA LYS A 498 22.76 -0.07 30.23
C LYS A 498 23.98 0.11 31.14
N GLU A 499 25.11 0.51 30.56
CA GLU A 499 26.08 1.37 31.26
C GLU A 499 25.72 2.84 31.05
#